data_AF-A0A960U5I5-F1
#
_entry.id   AF-A0A960U5I5-F1
#
_cell.length_a   1.000
_cell.length_b   1.000
_cell.length_c   1.000
_cell.angle_alpha   90.00
_cell.angle_beta   90.00
_cell.angle_gamma   90.00
#
_symmetry.space_group_name_H-M   'P 1'
#
loop_
_entity.id
_entity.type
_entity.pdbx_description
1 polymer ?
#
loop_
_entity_poly.entity_id
_entity_poly.type
_entity_poly.pdbx_seq_one_letter_code
_entity_poly.pdbx_strand_id
1 'polypeptide(L)'
;FSTDKNFCSSFVYLLKKSLESQKKEKLLSFFETRFVPQSFIELSTFLSDFVRISEGEVVLLIDEVDRASNFSIFLQFLGMLRSKYLNQLEGLEVSFQSVVLAGVHDIKNIKLSLRSEEEKQYNSPWNIAAEFDVDMSFSSEEISSMLKEYAGEHGLEIDILQLSQEIYKYSSGYPYLVSSICKIIDEKLEKDWTSKGIQKAISKLLEESNTLFDDLIKNVENHSDISELLHSILIDDAEITYNPDHSTLSKSFMYGIIKKDEMNKVAISNKIFEIRLYNYYSAQLEISKYSNFKPYAPSYKYFDEKGILDMSKVLLRFQDFIQGNYSDKDGKFYERQGRLLLIAFIKPIINGHGFYYVESQHSYERRSDLIISYGEKEYILELKVWYGEKYHEEGLEQLATYLKSRGQKEGYLAVFNFNKKKEFTSAWREVRGKRIFEVML
;
A
#
# COMPACT_ATOMS: atom_id res chain seq x y z
N PHE A 1 20.80 -16.80 -19.24
CA PHE A 1 20.56 -18.24 -19.50
C PHE A 1 20.05 -18.40 -20.91
N SER A 2 20.92 -18.74 -21.88
CA SER A 2 20.54 -18.81 -23.31
C SER A 2 20.60 -20.23 -23.89
N THR A 3 20.97 -21.24 -23.09
CA THR A 3 21.04 -22.64 -23.50
C THR A 3 20.55 -23.56 -22.38
N ASP A 4 19.90 -24.66 -22.75
CA ASP A 4 19.40 -25.70 -21.83
C ASP A 4 20.51 -26.25 -20.94
N LYS A 5 21.69 -26.46 -21.52
CA LYS A 5 22.91 -26.90 -20.84
C LYS A 5 23.29 -26.01 -19.66
N ASN A 6 23.32 -24.70 -19.87
CA ASN A 6 23.71 -23.75 -18.81
C ASN A 6 22.63 -23.67 -17.72
N PHE A 7 21.35 -23.79 -18.10
CA PHE A 7 20.26 -23.83 -17.13
C PHE A 7 20.31 -25.10 -16.28
N CYS A 8 20.38 -26.28 -16.89
CA CYS A 8 20.39 -27.57 -16.18
C CYS A 8 21.58 -27.68 -15.23
N SER A 9 22.77 -27.31 -15.69
CA SER A 9 23.98 -27.31 -14.85
C SER A 9 23.87 -26.32 -13.67
N SER A 10 23.37 -25.11 -13.90
CA SER A 10 23.15 -24.13 -12.84
C SER A 10 22.10 -24.59 -11.83
N PHE A 11 21.01 -25.20 -12.30
CA PHE A 11 19.95 -25.73 -11.45
C PHE A 11 20.48 -26.84 -10.53
N VAL A 12 21.21 -27.82 -11.07
CA VAL A 12 21.81 -28.90 -10.29
C VAL A 12 22.83 -28.37 -9.29
N TYR A 13 23.61 -27.36 -9.67
CA TYR A 13 24.53 -26.69 -8.76
C TYR A 13 23.81 -26.01 -7.58
N LEU A 14 22.73 -25.28 -7.85
CA LEU A 14 21.91 -24.64 -6.80
C LEU A 14 21.24 -25.67 -5.89
N LEU A 15 20.74 -26.78 -6.46
CA LEU A 15 20.17 -27.87 -5.69
C LEU A 15 21.21 -28.48 -4.74
N LYS A 16 22.43 -28.75 -5.23
CA LYS A 16 23.54 -29.24 -4.41
C LYS A 16 23.84 -28.29 -3.25
N LYS A 17 23.97 -26.98 -3.53
CA LYS A 17 24.25 -25.95 -2.52
C LYS A 17 23.16 -25.86 -1.44
N SER A 18 21.90 -26.04 -1.82
CA SER A 18 20.78 -26.09 -0.88
C SER A 18 20.85 -27.32 0.04
N LEU A 19 21.31 -28.47 -0.47
CA LEU A 19 21.48 -29.67 0.35
C LEU A 19 22.69 -29.60 1.29
N GLU A 20 23.75 -28.89 0.89
CA GLU A 20 24.90 -28.59 1.74
C GLU A 20 24.49 -27.79 2.98
N SER A 21 23.65 -26.76 2.82
CA SER A 21 23.16 -25.97 3.96
C SER A 21 22.24 -26.78 4.90
N GLN A 22 21.52 -27.76 4.36
CA GLN A 22 20.69 -28.69 5.13
C GLN A 22 21.46 -29.88 5.74
N LYS A 23 22.77 -29.99 5.50
CA LYS A 23 23.64 -31.08 5.97
C LYS A 23 23.16 -32.48 5.57
N LYS A 24 22.63 -32.64 4.36
CA LYS A 24 22.12 -33.92 3.83
C LYS A 24 23.22 -34.76 3.17
N GLU A 25 24.21 -35.22 3.95
CA GLU A 25 25.44 -35.87 3.45
C GLU A 25 25.19 -37.06 2.50
N LYS A 26 24.22 -37.93 2.79
CA LYS A 26 23.84 -39.05 1.91
C LYS A 26 23.44 -38.58 0.51
N LEU A 27 22.65 -37.50 0.42
CA LEU A 27 22.21 -36.93 -0.85
C LEU A 27 23.33 -36.21 -1.58
N LEU A 28 24.34 -35.68 -0.88
CA LEU A 28 25.48 -35.04 -1.53
C LEU A 28 26.35 -36.04 -2.30
N SER A 29 26.49 -37.27 -1.79
CA SER A 29 27.22 -38.35 -2.45
C SER A 29 26.64 -38.73 -3.83
N PHE A 30 25.33 -38.53 -4.02
CA PHE A 30 24.66 -38.71 -5.32
C PHE A 30 25.19 -37.74 -6.38
N PHE A 31 25.51 -36.50 -6.01
CA PHE A 31 26.00 -35.48 -6.95
C PHE A 31 27.46 -35.72 -7.36
N GLU A 32 28.24 -36.47 -6.57
CA GLU A 32 29.64 -36.80 -6.89
C GLU A 32 29.74 -37.97 -7.88
N THR A 33 28.71 -38.82 -7.91
CA THR A 33 28.69 -40.06 -8.72
C THR A 33 27.88 -39.95 -10.00
N ARG A 34 27.05 -38.91 -10.15
CA ARG A 34 26.22 -38.68 -11.34
C ARG A 34 26.76 -37.58 -12.26
N PHE A 35 26.54 -37.79 -13.56
CA PHE A 35 26.82 -36.79 -14.58
C PHE A 35 25.88 -35.59 -14.45
N VAL A 36 26.42 -34.38 -14.66
CA VAL A 36 25.65 -33.13 -14.63
C VAL A 36 24.79 -33.04 -15.90
N PRO A 37 23.45 -33.01 -15.79
CA PRO A 37 22.54 -32.95 -16.93
C PRO A 37 22.83 -31.78 -17.88
N GLN A 38 22.81 -32.05 -19.18
CA GLN A 38 23.03 -31.07 -20.25
C GLN A 38 21.74 -30.75 -21.03
N SER A 39 20.67 -31.52 -20.81
CA SER A 39 19.36 -31.39 -21.45
C SER A 39 18.22 -31.58 -20.45
N PHE A 40 17.02 -31.12 -20.77
CA PHE A 40 15.83 -31.31 -19.92
C PHE A 40 15.45 -32.78 -19.74
N ILE A 41 15.73 -33.64 -20.72
CA ILE A 41 15.47 -35.09 -20.62
C ILE A 41 16.40 -35.72 -19.56
N GLU A 42 17.69 -35.38 -19.62
CA GLU A 42 18.66 -35.81 -18.62
C GLU A 42 18.31 -35.24 -17.23
N LEU A 43 17.88 -33.98 -17.16
CA LEU A 43 17.49 -33.34 -15.91
C LEU A 43 16.27 -34.04 -15.30
N SER A 44 15.26 -34.38 -16.10
CA SER A 44 14.09 -35.12 -15.64
C SER A 44 14.48 -36.46 -15.02
N THR A 45 15.39 -37.20 -15.67
CA THR A 45 15.87 -38.50 -15.19
C THR A 45 16.67 -38.34 -13.91
N PHE A 46 17.57 -37.34 -13.86
CA PHE A 46 18.36 -37.00 -12.69
C PHE A 46 17.48 -36.69 -11.48
N LEU A 47 16.38 -35.93 -11.68
CA LEU A 47 15.43 -35.61 -10.62
C LEU A 47 14.68 -36.84 -10.09
N SER A 48 14.27 -37.77 -10.96
CA SER A 48 13.65 -39.03 -10.53
C SER A 48 14.58 -39.85 -9.64
N ASP A 49 15.84 -39.97 -10.04
CA ASP A 49 16.85 -40.71 -9.27
C ASP A 49 17.15 -40.02 -7.94
N PHE A 50 17.25 -38.68 -7.96
CA PHE A 50 17.43 -37.88 -6.76
C PHE A 50 16.31 -38.12 -5.73
N VAL A 51 15.04 -38.06 -6.18
CA VAL A 51 13.90 -38.28 -5.28
C VAL A 51 13.84 -39.72 -4.78
N ARG A 52 14.19 -40.72 -5.59
CA ARG A 52 14.25 -42.13 -5.15
C ARG A 52 15.25 -42.39 -4.02
N ILE A 53 16.35 -41.65 -4.01
CA ILE A 53 17.40 -41.77 -2.99
C ILE A 53 17.06 -40.93 -1.75
N SER A 54 16.22 -39.91 -1.90
CA SER A 54 15.64 -39.21 -0.76
C SER A 54 14.79 -40.18 0.06
N GLU A 55 15.23 -40.48 1.28
CA GLU A 55 14.55 -41.36 2.24
C GLU A 55 13.16 -40.83 2.67
N GLY A 56 12.70 -39.71 2.09
CA GLY A 56 11.39 -39.11 2.34
C GLY A 56 10.94 -38.19 1.19
N GLU A 57 9.72 -37.66 1.34
CA GLU A 57 9.08 -36.76 0.38
C GLU A 57 9.90 -35.48 0.16
N VAL A 58 10.10 -35.10 -1.11
CA VAL A 58 10.84 -33.91 -1.49
C VAL A 58 9.87 -32.84 -1.98
N VAL A 59 9.90 -31.67 -1.36
CA VAL A 59 9.16 -30.49 -1.79
C VAL A 59 10.12 -29.49 -2.42
N LEU A 60 9.81 -29.02 -3.63
CA LEU A 60 10.57 -28.00 -4.32
C LEU A 60 9.87 -26.64 -4.16
N LEU A 61 10.55 -25.69 -3.51
CA LEU A 61 10.09 -24.31 -3.39
C LEU A 61 10.89 -23.46 -4.37
N ILE A 62 10.21 -22.76 -5.27
CA ILE A 62 10.82 -21.78 -6.19
C ILE A 62 10.20 -20.42 -5.89
N ASP A 63 11.01 -19.51 -5.38
CA ASP A 63 10.62 -18.15 -5.07
C ASP A 63 10.93 -17.20 -6.25
N GLU A 64 10.24 -16.05 -6.28
CA GLU A 64 10.34 -15.01 -7.31
C GLU A 64 10.24 -15.54 -8.76
N VAL A 65 9.32 -16.47 -9.04
CA VAL A 65 9.21 -17.11 -10.37
C VAL A 65 9.01 -16.12 -11.51
N ASP A 66 8.43 -14.94 -11.23
CA ASP A 66 8.23 -13.84 -12.17
C ASP A 66 9.51 -13.35 -12.85
N ARG A 67 10.65 -13.39 -12.15
CA ARG A 67 11.95 -12.97 -12.73
C ARG A 67 12.45 -13.96 -13.78
N ALA A 68 12.21 -15.24 -13.56
CA ALA A 68 12.59 -16.32 -14.47
C ALA A 68 11.57 -16.49 -15.61
N SER A 69 10.37 -15.98 -15.39
CA SER A 69 9.19 -16.13 -16.24
C SER A 69 9.39 -15.60 -17.67
N ASN A 70 10.24 -14.58 -17.84
CA ASN A 70 10.59 -13.98 -19.13
C ASN A 70 11.59 -14.81 -19.97
N PHE A 71 11.96 -16.00 -19.53
CA PHE A 71 12.87 -16.89 -20.28
C PHE A 71 12.11 -18.11 -20.79
N SER A 72 12.13 -18.34 -22.10
CA SER A 72 11.50 -19.52 -22.74
C SER A 72 11.99 -20.85 -22.14
N ILE A 73 13.26 -20.91 -21.73
CA ILE A 73 13.89 -22.05 -21.06
C ILE A 73 13.19 -22.37 -19.72
N PHE A 74 12.75 -21.36 -18.97
CA PHE A 74 12.02 -21.59 -17.72
C PHE A 74 10.64 -22.18 -17.98
N LEU A 75 9.95 -21.76 -19.03
CA LEU A 75 8.68 -22.38 -19.43
C LEU A 75 8.85 -23.86 -19.82
N GLN A 76 9.96 -24.22 -20.48
CA GLN A 76 10.29 -25.62 -20.77
C GLN A 76 10.58 -26.41 -19.49
N PHE A 77 11.31 -25.83 -18.54
CA PHE A 77 11.55 -26.43 -17.23
C PHE A 77 10.25 -26.72 -16.48
N LEU A 78 9.34 -25.75 -16.40
CA LEU A 78 8.03 -25.96 -15.78
C LEU A 78 7.25 -27.05 -16.54
N GLY A 79 7.35 -27.08 -17.88
CA GLY A 79 6.66 -28.07 -18.71
C GLY A 79 7.13 -29.49 -18.41
N MET A 80 8.43 -29.67 -18.21
CA MET A 80 9.03 -30.90 -17.72
C MET A 80 8.45 -31.29 -16.35
N LEU A 81 8.42 -30.37 -15.38
CA LEU A 81 7.85 -30.64 -14.05
C LEU A 81 6.38 -31.08 -14.10
N ARG A 82 5.57 -30.45 -14.97
CA ARG A 82 4.17 -30.84 -15.19
C ARG A 82 4.05 -32.27 -15.71
N SER A 83 4.84 -32.63 -16.72
CA SER A 83 4.83 -34.00 -17.27
C SER A 83 5.17 -35.02 -16.19
N LYS A 84 6.18 -34.72 -15.35
CA LYS A 84 6.55 -35.60 -14.23
C LYS A 84 5.43 -35.73 -13.19
N TYR A 85 4.75 -34.63 -12.86
CA TYR A 85 3.61 -34.66 -11.94
C TYR A 85 2.47 -35.54 -12.45
N LEU A 86 2.12 -35.43 -13.74
CA LEU A 86 1.10 -36.28 -14.37
C LEU A 86 1.52 -37.75 -14.38
N ASN A 87 2.77 -38.04 -14.76
CA ASN A 87 3.31 -39.40 -14.75
C ASN A 87 3.33 -40.01 -13.34
N GLN A 88 3.57 -39.19 -12.30
CA GLN A 88 3.53 -39.64 -10.91
C GLN A 88 2.11 -40.02 -10.46
N LEU A 89 1.08 -39.27 -10.88
CA LEU A 89 -0.32 -39.62 -10.63
C LEU A 89 -0.72 -40.94 -11.30
N GLU A 90 -0.15 -41.24 -12.47
CA GLU A 90 -0.34 -42.51 -13.18
C GLU A 90 0.55 -43.66 -12.66
N GLY A 91 1.41 -43.40 -11.67
CA GLY A 91 2.35 -44.39 -11.11
C GLY A 91 3.50 -44.77 -12.05
N LEU A 92 3.72 -44.01 -13.13
CA LEU A 92 4.73 -44.27 -14.15
C LEU A 92 6.12 -43.73 -13.77
N GLU A 93 6.16 -42.70 -12.91
CA GLU A 93 7.40 -42.00 -12.57
C GLU A 93 7.42 -41.53 -11.10
N VAL A 94 8.62 -41.37 -10.54
CA VAL A 94 8.82 -40.76 -9.21
C VAL A 94 9.24 -39.32 -9.42
N SER A 95 8.60 -38.38 -8.73
CA SER A 95 8.89 -36.95 -8.81
C SER A 95 8.67 -36.29 -7.43
N PHE A 96 8.93 -34.99 -7.34
CA PHE A 96 8.67 -34.19 -6.13
C PHE A 96 7.24 -34.39 -5.63
N GLN A 97 7.07 -34.47 -4.31
CA GLN A 97 5.75 -34.55 -3.68
C GLN A 97 4.91 -33.32 -3.99
N SER A 98 5.55 -32.14 -3.97
CA SER A 98 4.93 -30.87 -4.32
C SER A 98 5.97 -29.92 -4.88
N VAL A 99 5.52 -29.09 -5.84
CA VAL A 99 6.30 -27.96 -6.35
C VAL A 99 5.51 -26.71 -6.02
N VAL A 100 6.06 -25.86 -5.17
CA VAL A 100 5.47 -24.56 -4.80
C VAL A 100 6.19 -23.49 -5.57
N LEU A 101 5.42 -22.68 -6.29
CA LEU A 101 5.91 -21.59 -7.11
C LEU A 101 5.36 -20.30 -6.49
N ALA A 102 6.25 -19.46 -5.96
CA ALA A 102 5.90 -18.17 -5.37
C ALA A 102 6.28 -17.04 -6.32
N GLY A 103 5.32 -16.15 -6.59
CA GLY A 103 5.46 -15.00 -7.48
C GLY A 103 4.31 -14.02 -7.26
N VAL A 104 4.47 -12.80 -7.77
CA VAL A 104 3.43 -11.76 -7.76
C VAL A 104 2.39 -12.01 -8.85
N HIS A 105 2.81 -12.53 -10.00
CA HIS A 105 1.92 -12.83 -11.11
C HIS A 105 1.48 -14.29 -11.07
N ASP A 106 0.20 -14.54 -11.36
CA ASP A 106 -0.25 -15.90 -11.69
C ASP A 106 0.57 -16.42 -12.89
N ILE A 107 1.05 -17.66 -12.79
CA ILE A 107 1.78 -18.36 -13.85
C ILE A 107 0.96 -18.43 -15.16
N LYS A 108 -0.37 -18.37 -15.08
CA LYS A 108 -1.25 -18.22 -16.25
C LYS A 108 -0.95 -16.93 -17.02
N ASN A 109 -0.60 -15.84 -16.33
CA ASN A 109 -0.35 -14.51 -16.88
C ASN A 109 1.12 -14.28 -17.27
N ILE A 110 2.07 -15.06 -16.73
CA ILE A 110 3.49 -15.08 -17.15
C ILE A 110 3.64 -15.21 -18.68
N LYS A 111 2.70 -15.88 -19.35
CA LYS A 111 2.73 -16.05 -20.81
C LYS A 111 2.53 -14.76 -21.63
N LEU A 112 1.95 -13.71 -21.05
CA LEU A 112 1.58 -12.49 -21.79
C LEU A 112 2.77 -11.56 -22.07
N SER A 113 3.82 -11.57 -21.24
CA SER A 113 5.00 -10.70 -21.41
C SER A 113 5.98 -11.17 -22.50
N LEU A 114 5.76 -12.35 -23.09
CA LEU A 114 6.76 -13.06 -23.88
C LEU A 114 6.48 -13.20 -25.40
N ARG A 115 5.36 -12.69 -25.95
CA ARG A 115 4.97 -13.00 -27.33
C ARG A 115 4.75 -11.78 -28.24
N SER A 116 5.29 -11.87 -29.46
CA SER A 116 4.87 -11.12 -30.64
C SER A 116 3.48 -11.59 -31.13
N GLU A 117 2.74 -10.73 -31.84
CA GLU A 117 1.31 -10.88 -32.15
C GLU A 117 0.88 -12.17 -32.91
N GLU A 118 1.82 -12.96 -33.44
CA GLU A 118 1.54 -14.04 -34.39
C GLU A 118 1.21 -15.41 -33.76
N GLU A 119 1.44 -15.63 -32.45
CA GLU A 119 1.19 -16.92 -31.80
C GLU A 119 0.02 -16.89 -30.80
N LYS A 120 -1.18 -16.53 -31.29
CA LYS A 120 -2.44 -16.67 -30.56
C LYS A 120 -2.96 -18.11 -30.65
N GLN A 121 -2.37 -19.04 -29.90
CA GLN A 121 -2.96 -20.37 -29.67
C GLN A 121 -3.30 -20.58 -28.19
N TYR A 122 -4.59 -20.83 -27.95
CA TYR A 122 -5.35 -20.64 -26.71
C TYR A 122 -5.22 -21.76 -25.64
N ASN A 123 -4.10 -22.47 -25.54
CA ASN A 123 -3.98 -23.55 -24.55
C ASN A 123 -2.92 -23.21 -23.48
N SER A 124 -3.37 -22.80 -22.30
CA SER A 124 -2.51 -22.72 -21.11
C SER A 124 -2.25 -24.13 -20.58
N PRO A 125 -1.00 -24.61 -20.55
CA PRO A 125 -0.65 -25.89 -19.98
C PRO A 125 -0.82 -25.94 -18.45
N TRP A 126 -1.22 -24.85 -17.81
CA TRP A 126 -1.13 -24.66 -16.35
C TRP A 126 -2.43 -24.88 -15.59
N ASN A 127 -3.37 -25.66 -16.13
CA ASN A 127 -4.69 -25.90 -15.52
C ASN A 127 -4.68 -26.92 -14.36
N ILE A 128 -3.52 -27.19 -13.74
CA ILE A 128 -3.32 -28.20 -12.68
C ILE A 128 -2.86 -27.53 -11.36
N ALA A 129 -2.75 -26.20 -11.31
CA ALA A 129 -2.45 -25.50 -10.07
C ALA A 129 -3.67 -25.54 -9.13
N ALA A 130 -3.45 -25.96 -7.88
CA ALA A 130 -4.40 -25.76 -6.80
C ALA A 130 -4.26 -24.32 -6.27
N GLU A 131 -5.38 -23.64 -6.04
CA GLU A 131 -5.36 -22.31 -5.41
C GLU A 131 -4.96 -22.46 -3.94
N PHE A 132 -3.93 -21.71 -3.53
CA PHE A 132 -3.50 -21.63 -2.14
C PHE A 132 -4.14 -20.40 -1.51
N ASP A 133 -5.36 -20.58 -0.98
CA ASP A 133 -6.17 -19.52 -0.40
C ASP A 133 -5.79 -19.29 1.06
N VAL A 134 -4.66 -18.60 1.27
CA VAL A 134 -4.21 -18.15 2.58
C VAL A 134 -4.09 -16.63 2.56
N ASP A 135 -4.81 -15.96 3.45
CA ASP A 135 -4.61 -14.53 3.67
C ASP A 135 -3.22 -14.33 4.29
N MET A 136 -2.35 -13.66 3.55
CA MET A 136 -0.99 -13.36 3.98
C MET A 136 -0.93 -12.10 4.85
N SER A 137 -2.08 -11.45 5.10
CA SER A 137 -2.21 -10.28 5.96
C SER A 137 -2.49 -10.71 7.40
N PHE A 138 -1.90 -10.01 8.37
CA PHE A 138 -2.20 -10.26 9.77
C PHE A 138 -3.53 -9.64 10.18
N SER A 139 -4.36 -10.43 10.85
CA SER A 139 -5.51 -9.95 11.63
C SER A 139 -5.06 -9.13 12.85
N SER A 140 -5.98 -8.36 13.43
CA SER A 140 -5.69 -7.60 14.66
C SER A 140 -5.36 -8.54 15.83
N GLU A 141 -5.96 -9.73 15.87
CA GLU A 141 -5.74 -10.78 16.85
C GLU A 141 -4.35 -11.40 16.72
N GLU A 142 -3.87 -11.65 15.50
CA GLU A 142 -2.51 -12.13 15.26
C GLU A 142 -1.47 -11.09 15.68
N ILE A 143 -1.68 -9.81 15.32
CA ILE A 143 -0.81 -8.71 15.79
C ILE A 143 -0.81 -8.65 17.33
N SER A 144 -1.98 -8.79 17.96
CA SER A 144 -2.11 -8.82 19.42
C SER A 144 -1.29 -9.96 20.04
N SER A 145 -1.34 -11.15 19.46
CA SER A 145 -0.59 -12.32 19.94
C SER A 145 0.93 -12.09 19.87
N MET A 146 1.42 -11.51 18.76
CA MET A 146 2.82 -11.18 18.57
C MET A 146 3.30 -10.11 19.55
N LEU A 147 2.50 -9.05 19.76
CA LEU A 147 2.82 -8.01 20.73
C LEU A 147 2.85 -8.54 22.16
N LYS A 148 1.97 -9.51 22.48
CA LYS A 148 1.94 -10.15 23.80
C LYS A 148 3.21 -10.94 24.09
N GLU A 149 3.69 -11.73 23.13
CA GLU A 149 4.97 -12.44 23.25
C GLU A 149 6.13 -11.46 23.44
N TYR A 150 6.22 -10.45 22.57
CA TYR A 150 7.26 -9.43 22.64
C TYR A 150 7.26 -8.67 23.99
N ALA A 151 6.08 -8.28 24.49
CA ALA A 151 5.95 -7.59 25.77
C ALA A 151 6.37 -8.48 26.95
N GLY A 152 6.05 -9.78 26.89
CA GLY A 152 6.47 -10.76 27.90
C GLY A 152 7.99 -10.95 27.96
N GLU A 153 8.65 -11.01 26.80
CA GLU A 153 10.11 -11.14 26.69
C GLU A 153 10.85 -9.89 27.20
N HIS A 154 10.27 -8.71 27.02
CA HIS A 154 10.89 -7.44 27.37
C HIS A 154 10.40 -6.84 28.70
N GLY A 155 9.48 -7.51 29.38
CA GLY A 155 8.89 -7.04 30.65
C GLY A 155 8.16 -5.71 30.53
N LEU A 156 7.46 -5.48 29.41
CA LEU A 156 6.76 -4.23 29.12
C LEU A 156 5.28 -4.33 29.52
N GLU A 157 4.75 -3.29 30.15
CA GLU A 157 3.31 -3.12 30.38
C GLU A 157 2.73 -2.18 29.31
N ILE A 158 2.09 -2.76 28.30
CA ILE A 158 1.51 -2.02 27.16
C ILE A 158 0.06 -2.42 26.93
N ASP A 159 -0.74 -1.51 26.38
CA ASP A 159 -2.12 -1.81 25.97
C ASP A 159 -2.12 -2.59 24.64
N ILE A 160 -1.98 -3.91 24.74
CA ILE A 160 -1.84 -4.80 23.58
C ILE A 160 -3.03 -4.66 22.62
N LEU A 161 -4.26 -4.56 23.15
CA LEU A 161 -5.47 -4.55 22.33
C LEU A 161 -5.62 -3.22 21.58
N GLN A 162 -5.38 -2.09 22.26
CA GLN A 162 -5.42 -0.79 21.61
C GLN A 162 -4.32 -0.68 20.53
N LEU A 163 -3.09 -1.10 20.85
CA LEU A 163 -1.96 -1.02 19.94
C LEU A 163 -2.13 -1.92 18.71
N SER A 164 -2.64 -3.16 18.89
CA SER A 164 -2.87 -4.07 17.76
C SER A 164 -3.95 -3.53 16.81
N GLN A 165 -5.02 -2.95 17.35
CA GLN A 165 -6.07 -2.31 16.56
C GLN A 165 -5.55 -1.09 15.79
N GLU A 166 -4.69 -0.29 16.41
CA GLU A 166 -4.14 0.91 15.78
C GLU A 166 -3.10 0.57 14.70
N ILE A 167 -2.22 -0.38 14.96
CA ILE A 167 -1.29 -0.89 13.94
C ILE A 167 -2.10 -1.46 12.76
N TYR A 168 -3.12 -2.28 13.03
CA TYR A 168 -3.99 -2.82 11.99
C TYR A 168 -4.74 -1.71 11.22
N LYS A 169 -5.27 -0.70 11.89
CA LYS A 169 -5.94 0.46 11.27
C LYS A 169 -5.07 1.12 10.21
N TYR A 170 -3.77 1.29 10.47
CA TYR A 170 -2.86 1.95 9.52
C TYR A 170 -2.28 1.01 8.45
N SER A 171 -1.91 -0.21 8.84
CA SER A 171 -1.24 -1.19 7.97
C SER A 171 -2.18 -2.11 7.19
N SER A 172 -3.44 -2.23 7.61
CA SER A 172 -4.38 -3.27 7.18
C SER A 172 -3.79 -4.69 7.23
N GLY A 173 -2.92 -4.97 8.21
CA GLY A 173 -2.30 -6.29 8.39
C GLY A 173 -1.10 -6.55 7.50
N TYR A 174 -0.65 -5.60 6.69
CA TYR A 174 0.47 -5.81 5.77
C TYR A 174 1.75 -6.19 6.53
N PRO A 175 2.31 -7.41 6.37
CA PRO A 175 3.32 -7.96 7.29
C PRO A 175 4.57 -7.09 7.48
N TYR A 176 5.10 -6.54 6.38
CA TYR A 176 6.25 -5.65 6.44
C TYR A 176 5.95 -4.35 7.18
N LEU A 177 4.77 -3.76 6.98
CA LEU A 177 4.39 -2.50 7.62
C LEU A 177 4.19 -2.70 9.12
N VAL A 178 3.49 -3.78 9.51
CA VAL A 178 3.33 -4.19 10.92
C VAL A 178 4.69 -4.31 11.59
N SER A 179 5.60 -5.09 10.98
CA SER A 179 6.94 -5.34 11.51
C SER A 179 7.78 -4.07 11.56
N SER A 180 7.70 -3.23 10.53
CA SER A 180 8.48 -1.99 10.43
C SER A 180 8.04 -0.95 11.47
N ILE A 181 6.73 -0.81 11.71
CA ILE A 181 6.21 0.06 12.77
C ILE A 181 6.75 -0.39 14.13
N CYS A 182 6.61 -1.68 14.45
CA CYS A 182 7.09 -2.24 15.72
C CYS A 182 8.60 -2.04 15.89
N LYS A 183 9.38 -2.31 14.84
CA LYS A 183 10.83 -2.11 14.83
C LYS A 183 11.22 -0.65 15.08
N ILE A 184 10.54 0.31 14.45
CA ILE A 184 10.83 1.73 14.64
C ILE A 184 10.51 2.16 16.07
N ILE A 185 9.42 1.65 16.66
CA ILE A 185 9.08 1.93 18.07
C ILE A 185 10.17 1.41 19.01
N ASP A 186 10.59 0.16 18.81
CA ASP A 186 11.62 -0.49 19.63
C ASP A 186 12.99 0.18 19.51
N GLU A 187 13.47 0.40 18.28
CA GLU A 187 14.85 0.83 18.02
C GLU A 187 15.05 2.36 18.02
N LYS A 188 14.02 3.14 17.63
CA LYS A 188 14.17 4.58 17.32
C LYS A 188 13.32 5.52 18.16
N LEU A 189 12.37 5.01 18.94
CA LEU A 189 11.43 5.82 19.72
C LEU A 189 11.42 5.46 21.21
N GLU A 190 12.52 4.90 21.73
CA GLU A 190 12.67 4.58 23.15
C GLU A 190 11.53 3.72 23.70
N LYS A 191 10.94 2.85 22.86
CA LYS A 191 9.79 1.99 23.21
C LYS A 191 8.55 2.79 23.63
N ASP A 192 8.28 3.93 22.99
CA ASP A 192 7.02 4.70 23.08
C ASP A 192 5.84 3.86 22.53
N TRP A 193 5.41 2.84 23.27
CA TRP A 193 4.28 1.97 22.92
C TRP A 193 2.94 2.64 23.26
N THR A 194 2.68 3.74 22.57
CA THR A 194 1.44 4.51 22.64
C THR A 194 0.91 4.77 21.23
N SER A 195 -0.34 5.20 21.12
CA SER A 195 -0.91 5.67 19.84
C SER A 195 -0.04 6.74 19.15
N LYS A 196 0.58 7.61 19.96
CA LYS A 196 1.46 8.66 19.45
C LYS A 196 2.79 8.10 18.98
N GLY A 197 3.34 7.12 19.69
CA GLY A 197 4.52 6.40 19.24
C GLY A 197 4.29 5.68 17.91
N ILE A 198 3.12 5.06 17.71
CA ILE A 198 2.72 4.49 16.41
C ILE A 198 2.69 5.57 15.32
N GLN A 199 2.02 6.70 15.56
CA GLN A 199 1.99 7.80 14.59
C GLN A 199 3.39 8.33 14.26
N LYS A 200 4.26 8.53 15.27
CA LYS A 200 5.66 8.92 15.08
C LYS A 200 6.43 7.86 14.28
N ALA A 201 6.18 6.57 14.54
CA ALA A 201 6.83 5.47 13.83
C ALA A 201 6.42 5.46 12.35
N ILE A 202 5.14 5.69 12.06
CA ILE A 202 4.63 5.82 10.70
C ILE A 202 5.22 7.07 10.03
N SER A 203 5.30 8.22 10.71
CA SER A 203 5.96 9.42 10.16
C SER A 203 7.41 9.13 9.76
N LYS A 204 8.18 8.49 10.64
CA LYS A 204 9.56 8.09 10.34
C LYS A 204 9.62 7.11 9.17
N LEU A 205 8.74 6.09 9.14
CA LEU A 205 8.65 5.14 8.04
C LEU A 205 8.40 5.85 6.70
N LEU A 206 7.49 6.82 6.68
CA LEU A 206 7.13 7.61 5.50
C LEU A 206 8.23 8.58 5.03
N GLU A 207 9.20 8.91 5.88
CA GLU A 207 10.38 9.71 5.54
C GLU A 207 11.53 8.86 4.95
N GLU A 208 11.52 7.55 5.24
CA GLU A 208 12.55 6.63 4.77
C GLU A 208 12.34 6.21 3.31
N SER A 209 13.45 5.96 2.61
CA SER A 209 13.46 5.20 1.35
C SER A 209 13.50 3.71 1.68
N ASN A 210 12.55 2.94 1.18
CA ASN A 210 12.55 1.49 1.31
C ASN A 210 11.99 0.85 0.03
N THR A 211 12.34 -0.42 -0.19
CA THR A 211 11.98 -1.14 -1.41
C THR A 211 10.47 -1.21 -1.65
N LEU A 212 9.66 -1.31 -0.58
CA LEU A 212 8.20 -1.35 -0.70
C LEU A 212 7.64 -0.04 -1.28
N PHE A 213 8.09 1.11 -0.76
CA PHE A 213 7.65 2.40 -1.26
C PHE A 213 8.26 2.76 -2.60
N ASP A 214 9.50 2.33 -2.86
CA ASP A 214 10.14 2.51 -4.16
C ASP A 214 9.37 1.74 -5.24
N ASP A 215 8.96 0.49 -4.98
CA ASP A 215 8.15 -0.31 -5.89
C ASP A 215 6.74 0.27 -6.07
N LEU A 216 6.10 0.76 -5.00
CA LEU A 216 4.82 1.46 -5.09
C LEU A 216 4.90 2.66 -6.04
N ILE A 217 5.85 3.57 -5.82
CA ILE A 217 5.99 4.78 -6.63
C ILE A 217 6.43 4.44 -8.06
N LYS A 218 7.33 3.48 -8.23
CA LYS A 218 7.75 2.99 -9.55
C LYS A 218 6.58 2.44 -10.36
N ASN A 219 5.64 1.73 -9.74
CA ASN A 219 4.43 1.26 -10.41
C ASN A 219 3.52 2.41 -10.83
N VAL A 220 3.40 3.45 -10.00
CA VAL A 220 2.63 4.67 -10.36
C VAL A 220 3.28 5.42 -11.52
N GLU A 221 4.60 5.57 -11.53
CA GLU A 221 5.34 6.31 -12.56
C GLU A 221 5.40 5.58 -13.91
N ASN A 222 5.52 4.26 -13.91
CA ASN A 222 5.62 3.47 -15.13
C ASN A 222 4.28 3.16 -15.79
N HIS A 223 3.16 3.35 -15.08
CA HIS A 223 1.82 3.01 -15.55
C HIS A 223 0.87 4.20 -15.39
N SER A 224 0.70 4.99 -16.46
CA SER A 224 -0.14 6.19 -16.43
C SER A 224 -1.60 5.87 -16.09
N ASP A 225 -2.12 4.72 -16.52
CA ASP A 225 -3.46 4.23 -16.19
C ASP A 225 -3.63 3.95 -14.69
N ILE A 226 -2.61 3.40 -14.02
CA ILE A 226 -2.59 3.24 -12.56
C ILE A 226 -2.58 4.61 -11.88
N SER A 227 -1.74 5.54 -12.36
CA SER A 227 -1.70 6.90 -11.79
C SER A 227 -3.05 7.62 -11.92
N GLU A 228 -3.74 7.50 -13.06
CA GLU A 228 -5.08 8.07 -13.27
C GLU A 228 -6.15 7.44 -12.36
N LEU A 229 -6.09 6.12 -12.17
CA LEU A 229 -6.96 5.39 -11.23
C LEU A 229 -6.76 5.89 -9.80
N LEU A 230 -5.51 5.98 -9.34
CA LEU A 230 -5.20 6.44 -7.99
C LEU A 230 -5.59 7.90 -7.77
N HIS A 231 -5.40 8.76 -8.78
CA HIS A 231 -5.92 10.12 -8.74
C HIS A 231 -7.45 10.15 -8.61
N SER A 232 -8.16 9.32 -9.38
CA SER A 232 -9.62 9.26 -9.33
C SER A 232 -10.12 8.85 -7.94
N ILE A 233 -9.46 7.88 -7.30
CA ILE A 233 -9.83 7.41 -5.95
C ILE A 233 -9.47 8.44 -4.88
N LEU A 234 -8.23 8.92 -4.87
CA LEU A 234 -7.69 9.74 -3.76
C LEU A 234 -8.10 11.21 -3.83
N ILE A 235 -8.29 11.74 -5.04
CA ILE A 235 -8.44 13.18 -5.30
C ILE A 235 -9.87 13.51 -5.72
N ASP A 236 -10.42 12.72 -6.65
CA ASP A 236 -11.78 12.93 -7.14
C ASP A 236 -12.84 12.21 -6.28
N ASP A 237 -12.43 11.46 -5.24
CA ASP A 237 -13.29 10.64 -4.37
C ASP A 237 -14.23 9.72 -5.17
N ALA A 238 -13.73 9.14 -6.28
CA ALA A 238 -14.52 8.33 -7.19
C ALA A 238 -14.80 6.93 -6.63
N GLU A 239 -16.08 6.56 -6.56
CA GLU A 239 -16.51 5.20 -6.18
C GLU A 239 -16.48 4.23 -7.38
N ILE A 240 -15.38 3.50 -7.50
CA ILE A 240 -15.17 2.55 -8.59
C ILE A 240 -15.50 1.14 -8.11
N THR A 241 -16.38 0.43 -8.82
CA THR A 241 -16.64 -1.00 -8.56
C THR A 241 -15.51 -1.85 -9.12
N TYR A 242 -14.99 -2.79 -8.35
CA TYR A 242 -13.94 -3.68 -8.79
C TYR A 242 -14.44 -4.65 -9.87
N ASN A 243 -13.66 -4.77 -10.95
CA ASN A 243 -13.87 -5.74 -12.01
C ASN A 243 -12.52 -6.41 -12.36
N PRO A 244 -12.38 -7.75 -12.19
CA PRO A 244 -11.13 -8.47 -12.46
C PRO A 244 -10.74 -8.49 -13.95
N ASP A 245 -11.68 -8.27 -14.87
CA ASP A 245 -11.41 -8.22 -16.32
C ASP A 245 -10.86 -6.87 -16.77
N HIS A 246 -10.97 -5.83 -15.93
CA HIS A 246 -10.40 -4.53 -16.22
C HIS A 246 -8.89 -4.57 -15.92
N SER A 247 -8.07 -4.45 -16.97
CA SER A 247 -6.62 -4.62 -16.90
C SER A 247 -5.94 -3.75 -15.81
N THR A 248 -6.29 -2.46 -15.71
CA THR A 248 -5.74 -1.56 -14.68
C THR A 248 -6.12 -1.99 -13.27
N LEU A 249 -7.40 -2.29 -13.00
CA LEU A 249 -7.88 -2.74 -11.68
C LEU A 249 -7.23 -4.07 -11.28
N SER A 250 -7.17 -5.02 -12.21
CA SER A 250 -6.55 -6.33 -11.99
C SER A 250 -5.06 -6.20 -11.66
N LYS A 251 -4.30 -5.39 -12.42
CA LYS A 251 -2.88 -5.11 -12.16
C LYS A 251 -2.65 -4.38 -10.83
N SER A 252 -3.40 -3.32 -10.55
CA SER A 252 -3.27 -2.56 -9.30
C SER A 252 -3.58 -3.42 -8.07
N PHE A 253 -4.55 -4.33 -8.18
CA PHE A 253 -4.89 -5.29 -7.12
C PHE A 253 -3.77 -6.32 -6.93
N MET A 254 -3.24 -6.87 -8.04
CA MET A 254 -2.12 -7.81 -8.02
C MET A 254 -0.85 -7.20 -7.40
N TYR A 255 -0.57 -5.91 -7.65
CA TYR A 255 0.54 -5.20 -7.00
C TYR A 255 0.28 -4.83 -5.53
N GLY A 256 -0.89 -5.18 -4.97
CA GLY A 256 -1.24 -4.87 -3.59
C GLY A 256 -1.43 -3.37 -3.31
N ILE A 257 -1.60 -2.55 -4.36
CA ILE A 257 -1.80 -1.10 -4.23
C ILE A 257 -3.24 -0.81 -3.81
N ILE A 258 -4.19 -1.57 -4.37
CA ILE A 258 -5.62 -1.46 -4.07
C ILE A 258 -6.17 -2.76 -3.48
N LYS A 259 -7.32 -2.66 -2.82
CA LYS A 259 -8.12 -3.77 -2.32
C LYS A 259 -9.59 -3.58 -2.69
N LYS A 260 -10.38 -4.63 -2.47
CA LYS A 260 -11.85 -4.58 -2.50
C LYS A 260 -12.34 -4.29 -1.08
N ASP A 261 -13.24 -3.34 -0.94
CA ASP A 261 -13.99 -3.17 0.32
C ASP A 261 -15.18 -4.13 0.41
N GLU A 262 -15.94 -4.06 1.51
CA GLU A 262 -17.12 -4.90 1.77
C GLU A 262 -18.22 -4.75 0.70
N MET A 263 -18.25 -3.63 -0.01
CA MET A 263 -19.20 -3.33 -1.09
C MET A 263 -18.63 -3.62 -2.48
N ASN A 264 -17.49 -4.32 -2.56
CA ASN A 264 -16.76 -4.60 -3.80
C ASN A 264 -16.34 -3.32 -4.55
N LYS A 265 -16.14 -2.22 -3.82
CA LYS A 265 -15.53 -0.99 -4.34
C LYS A 265 -14.03 -1.04 -4.19
N VAL A 266 -13.35 -0.29 -5.05
CA VAL A 266 -11.90 -0.16 -5.05
C VAL A 266 -11.49 0.85 -3.97
N ALA A 267 -10.60 0.42 -3.08
CA ALA A 267 -9.97 1.27 -2.08
C ALA A 267 -8.45 1.08 -2.12
N ILE A 268 -7.68 2.03 -1.59
CA ILE A 268 -6.23 1.82 -1.39
C ILE A 268 -6.04 0.73 -0.33
N SER A 269 -5.01 -0.11 -0.49
CA SER A 269 -4.85 -1.31 0.33
C SER A 269 -4.69 -1.01 1.82
N ASN A 270 -4.01 0.09 2.17
CA ASN A 270 -3.81 0.53 3.55
C ASN A 270 -3.60 2.04 3.65
N LYS A 271 -3.80 2.61 4.85
CA LYS A 271 -3.68 4.06 5.09
C LYS A 271 -2.25 4.57 4.92
N ILE A 272 -1.23 3.76 5.18
CA ILE A 272 0.17 4.19 5.00
C ILE A 272 0.46 4.43 3.51
N PHE A 273 -0.08 3.59 2.61
CA PHE A 273 -0.02 3.81 1.17
C PHE A 273 -0.79 5.06 0.75
N GLU A 274 -1.98 5.30 1.30
CA GLU A 274 -2.72 6.54 1.05
C GLU A 274 -1.88 7.78 1.41
N ILE A 275 -1.31 7.81 2.62
CA ILE A 275 -0.47 8.93 3.07
C ILE A 275 0.77 9.07 2.19
N ARG A 276 1.42 7.96 1.83
CA ARG A 276 2.59 7.98 0.92
C ARG A 276 2.25 8.53 -0.45
N LEU A 277 1.10 8.15 -1.02
CA LEU A 277 0.61 8.65 -2.31
C LEU A 277 0.22 10.13 -2.22
N TYR A 278 -0.48 10.56 -1.17
CA TYR A 278 -0.75 11.98 -0.94
C TYR A 278 0.54 12.79 -0.81
N ASN A 279 1.53 12.29 -0.08
CA ASN A 279 2.84 12.91 0.05
C ASN A 279 3.55 13.06 -1.30
N TYR A 280 3.47 12.03 -2.14
CA TYR A 280 4.04 12.02 -3.48
C TYR A 280 3.37 13.04 -4.40
N TYR A 281 2.03 13.01 -4.52
CA TYR A 281 1.29 13.97 -5.35
C TYR A 281 1.42 15.41 -4.85
N SER A 282 1.44 15.62 -3.54
CA SER A 282 1.72 16.93 -2.92
C SER A 282 3.09 17.47 -3.36
N ALA A 283 4.13 16.64 -3.32
CA ALA A 283 5.48 17.05 -3.76
C ALA A 283 5.53 17.35 -5.26
N GLN A 284 4.82 16.58 -6.09
CA GLN A 284 4.70 16.89 -7.53
C GLN A 284 4.05 18.26 -7.77
N LEU A 285 3.01 18.60 -7.01
CA LEU A 285 2.35 19.90 -7.11
C LEU A 285 3.29 21.05 -6.74
N GLU A 286 4.06 20.90 -5.67
CA GLU A 286 5.06 21.88 -5.21
C GLU A 286 6.18 22.11 -6.25
N ILE A 287 6.64 21.04 -6.92
CA ILE A 287 7.75 21.11 -7.89
C ILE A 287 7.28 21.54 -9.29
N SER A 288 6.00 21.36 -9.61
CA SER A 288 5.48 21.62 -10.95
C SER A 288 5.78 23.07 -11.40
N LYS A 289 6.42 23.22 -12.58
CA LYS A 289 6.86 24.51 -13.15
C LYS A 289 5.74 25.53 -13.39
N TYR A 290 4.48 25.11 -13.26
CA TYR A 290 3.28 25.90 -13.49
C TYR A 290 2.56 26.30 -12.20
N SER A 291 3.01 25.85 -11.03
CA SER A 291 2.39 26.24 -9.78
C SER A 291 2.99 27.56 -9.30
N ASN A 292 2.15 28.59 -9.16
CA ASN A 292 2.43 29.73 -8.26
C ASN A 292 2.36 29.27 -6.77
N PHE A 293 2.42 27.96 -6.52
CA PHE A 293 2.29 27.33 -5.22
C PHE A 293 3.58 27.51 -4.43
N LYS A 294 3.74 28.68 -3.83
CA LYS A 294 4.75 28.96 -2.81
C LYS A 294 4.03 29.14 -1.48
N PRO A 295 3.83 28.08 -0.67
CA PRO A 295 3.14 28.17 0.61
C PRO A 295 3.95 28.94 1.69
N TYR A 296 4.99 29.68 1.30
CA TYR A 296 5.93 30.33 2.22
C TYR A 296 5.26 31.42 3.05
N ALA A 297 4.82 31.04 4.24
CA ALA A 297 4.64 31.90 5.39
C ALA A 297 5.38 31.29 6.58
N PRO A 298 6.10 32.09 7.38
CA PRO A 298 6.96 31.56 8.42
C PRO A 298 6.15 30.86 9.53
N SER A 299 6.61 29.67 9.92
CA SER A 299 5.89 28.73 10.80
C SER A 299 5.43 29.32 12.14
N TYR A 300 6.20 30.25 12.73
CA TYR A 300 5.89 30.85 14.03
C TYR A 300 4.54 31.59 14.09
N LYS A 301 3.97 32.00 12.95
CA LYS A 301 2.70 32.74 12.91
C LYS A 301 1.47 31.86 13.16
N TYR A 302 1.64 30.55 13.13
CA TYR A 302 0.56 29.56 13.28
C TYR A 302 0.47 28.98 14.70
N PHE A 303 1.36 29.38 15.60
CA PHE A 303 1.39 28.88 16.96
C PHE A 303 1.01 30.00 17.93
N ASP A 304 0.33 29.63 19.01
CA ASP A 304 0.14 30.54 20.14
C ASP A 304 1.43 30.64 20.98
N GLU A 305 1.41 31.49 22.02
CA GLU A 305 2.55 31.69 22.93
C GLU A 305 2.99 30.41 23.66
N LYS A 306 2.15 29.37 23.67
CA LYS A 306 2.41 28.06 24.29
C LYS A 306 2.88 27.01 23.28
N GLY A 307 3.07 27.39 22.01
CA GLY A 307 3.49 26.47 20.94
C GLY A 307 2.35 25.57 20.43
N ILE A 308 1.09 25.90 20.72
CA ILE A 308 -0.07 25.14 20.24
C ILE A 308 -0.47 25.66 18.87
N LEU A 309 -0.70 24.74 17.92
CA LEU A 309 -1.16 25.07 16.57
C LEU A 309 -2.55 25.74 16.60
N ASP A 310 -2.65 26.88 15.95
CA ASP A 310 -3.88 27.64 15.75
C ASP A 310 -4.41 27.35 14.33
N MET A 311 -5.25 26.32 14.24
CA MET A 311 -5.81 25.85 12.97
C MET A 311 -6.70 26.90 12.29
N SER A 312 -7.33 27.82 13.06
CA SER A 312 -8.07 28.94 12.47
C SER A 312 -7.14 29.88 11.70
N LYS A 313 -5.97 30.21 12.26
CA LYS A 313 -4.96 31.00 11.53
C LYS A 313 -4.41 30.26 10.31
N VAL A 314 -4.23 28.93 10.40
CA VAL A 314 -3.81 28.11 9.25
C VAL A 314 -4.84 28.23 8.13
N LEU A 315 -6.12 28.05 8.42
CA LEU A 315 -7.19 28.16 7.43
C LEU A 315 -7.37 29.56 6.87
N LEU A 316 -7.22 30.61 7.69
CA LEU A 316 -7.24 31.99 7.20
C LEU A 316 -6.09 32.25 6.22
N ARG A 317 -4.88 31.75 6.51
CA ARG A 317 -3.76 31.86 5.57
C ARG A 317 -3.93 31.01 4.34
N PHE A 318 -4.57 29.84 4.46
CA PHE A 318 -4.95 29.04 3.31
C PHE A 318 -5.96 29.78 2.43
N GLN A 319 -6.94 30.48 3.02
CA GLN A 319 -7.88 31.35 2.32
C GLN A 319 -7.17 32.49 1.59
N ASP A 320 -6.26 33.23 2.26
CA ASP A 320 -5.43 34.26 1.63
C ASP A 320 -4.63 33.69 0.45
N PHE A 321 -4.05 32.50 0.63
CA PHE A 321 -3.26 31.81 -0.37
C PHE A 321 -4.11 31.45 -1.61
N ILE A 322 -5.30 30.88 -1.41
CA ILE A 322 -6.22 30.59 -2.51
C ILE A 322 -6.63 31.90 -3.20
N GLN A 323 -7.06 32.91 -2.45
CA GLN A 323 -7.48 34.20 -3.02
C GLN A 323 -6.39 34.86 -3.88
N GLY A 324 -5.13 34.85 -3.43
CA GLY A 324 -4.01 35.45 -4.16
C GLY A 324 -3.57 34.68 -5.40
N ASN A 325 -3.88 33.39 -5.49
CA ASN A 325 -3.45 32.51 -6.58
C ASN A 325 -4.61 32.02 -7.47
N TYR A 326 -5.85 32.39 -7.15
CA TYR A 326 -7.03 32.01 -7.92
C TYR A 326 -7.14 32.85 -9.19
N SER A 327 -6.87 32.22 -10.34
CA SER A 327 -7.15 32.80 -11.66
C SER A 327 -8.37 32.11 -12.30
N ASP A 328 -9.14 32.83 -13.13
CA ASP A 328 -10.30 32.26 -13.84
C ASP A 328 -9.95 31.06 -14.74
N LYS A 329 -8.67 30.90 -15.09
CA LYS A 329 -8.18 29.76 -15.88
C LYS A 329 -7.92 28.51 -15.03
N ASP A 330 -7.63 28.69 -13.75
CA ASP A 330 -7.23 27.63 -12.82
C ASP A 330 -8.39 27.14 -11.93
N GLY A 331 -9.59 27.73 -12.04
CA GLY A 331 -10.74 27.38 -11.19
C GLY A 331 -11.09 25.89 -11.20
N LYS A 332 -11.06 25.23 -12.36
CA LYS A 332 -11.27 23.77 -12.49
C LYS A 332 -10.18 22.94 -11.79
N PHE A 333 -8.96 23.46 -11.73
CA PHE A 333 -7.83 22.81 -11.08
C PHE A 333 -7.97 22.87 -9.55
N TYR A 334 -8.27 24.05 -9.01
CA TYR A 334 -8.53 24.23 -7.57
C TYR A 334 -9.73 23.40 -7.07
N GLU A 335 -10.76 23.23 -7.91
CA GLU A 335 -11.92 22.37 -7.61
C GLU A 335 -11.55 20.91 -7.40
N ARG A 336 -10.77 20.34 -8.33
CA ARG A 336 -10.33 18.96 -8.26
C ARG A 336 -9.27 18.74 -7.19
N GLN A 337 -8.31 19.66 -7.05
CA GLN A 337 -7.10 19.46 -6.25
C GLN A 337 -7.18 20.06 -4.84
N GLY A 338 -8.32 20.59 -4.39
CA GLY A 338 -8.44 21.32 -3.13
C GLY A 338 -7.87 20.60 -1.90
N ARG A 339 -8.08 19.28 -1.78
CA ARG A 339 -7.50 18.45 -0.71
C ARG A 339 -5.98 18.38 -0.79
N LEU A 340 -5.43 18.10 -1.98
CA LEU A 340 -3.99 18.04 -2.17
C LEU A 340 -3.32 19.38 -1.91
N LEU A 341 -3.93 20.49 -2.33
CA LEU A 341 -3.43 21.83 -2.06
C LEU A 341 -3.40 22.14 -0.57
N LEU A 342 -4.43 21.74 0.17
CA LEU A 342 -4.49 21.90 1.62
C LEU A 342 -3.43 21.03 2.32
N ILE A 343 -3.26 19.77 1.90
CA ILE A 343 -2.19 18.90 2.43
C ILE A 343 -0.82 19.51 2.17
N ALA A 344 -0.56 19.98 0.95
CA ALA A 344 0.69 20.65 0.57
C ALA A 344 0.92 21.95 1.36
N PHE A 345 -0.15 22.65 1.73
CA PHE A 345 -0.08 23.86 2.55
C PHE A 345 0.22 23.57 4.02
N ILE A 346 -0.41 22.53 4.59
CA ILE A 346 -0.32 22.17 6.01
C ILE A 346 0.97 21.41 6.33
N LYS A 347 1.43 20.55 5.43
CA LYS A 347 2.57 19.65 5.67
C LYS A 347 3.83 20.41 6.14
N PRO A 348 4.24 21.54 5.53
CA PRO A 348 5.37 22.33 6.04
C PRO A 348 5.15 22.92 7.44
N ILE A 349 3.89 23.18 7.83
CA ILE A 349 3.52 23.79 9.13
C ILE A 349 3.64 22.76 10.25
N ILE A 350 3.20 21.52 10.01
CA ILE A 350 3.20 20.45 11.01
C ILE A 350 4.46 19.58 10.98
N ASN A 351 5.40 19.86 10.07
CA ASN A 351 6.57 19.02 9.84
C ASN A 351 7.39 18.77 11.12
N GLY A 352 7.82 17.52 11.33
CA GLY A 352 8.63 17.08 12.47
C GLY A 352 7.88 16.90 13.81
N HIS A 353 6.70 17.50 14.00
CA HIS A 353 5.97 17.45 15.28
C HIS A 353 4.49 17.05 15.16
N GLY A 354 3.96 16.98 13.94
CA GLY A 354 2.59 16.55 13.68
C GLY A 354 2.50 15.40 12.68
N PHE A 355 1.31 14.83 12.61
CA PHE A 355 0.94 13.74 11.72
C PHE A 355 -0.42 14.05 11.11
N TYR A 356 -0.66 13.59 9.89
CA TYR A 356 -1.97 13.72 9.27
C TYR A 356 -2.37 12.41 8.60
N TYR A 357 -3.67 12.19 8.50
CA TYR A 357 -4.22 11.14 7.67
C TYR A 357 -5.61 11.53 7.17
N VAL A 358 -6.03 10.91 6.07
CA VAL A 358 -7.37 11.10 5.52
C VAL A 358 -8.28 9.99 6.06
N GLU A 359 -9.47 10.38 6.50
CA GLU A 359 -10.48 9.49 7.03
C GLU A 359 -11.69 9.44 6.10
N SER A 360 -11.79 8.37 5.32
CA SER A 360 -12.96 8.06 4.51
C SER A 360 -14.03 7.43 5.40
N GLN A 361 -15.18 8.09 5.53
CA GLN A 361 -16.36 7.45 6.11
C GLN A 361 -17.09 6.67 5.02
N HIS A 362 -17.50 5.44 5.30
CA HIS A 362 -18.42 4.67 4.45
C HIS A 362 -19.78 5.36 4.44
N SER A 363 -19.94 6.41 3.62
CA SER A 363 -21.19 7.14 3.44
C SER A 363 -21.13 7.90 2.13
N TYR A 364 -22.29 8.00 1.48
CA TYR A 364 -22.62 8.58 0.17
C TYR A 364 -22.17 10.04 -0.10
N GLU A 365 -21.30 10.64 0.71
CA GLU A 365 -20.98 12.06 0.66
C GLU A 365 -19.51 12.37 0.34
N ARG A 366 -19.36 13.41 -0.48
CA ARG A 366 -18.32 13.52 -1.51
C ARG A 366 -16.90 13.87 -1.06
N ARG A 367 -16.55 13.96 0.23
CA ARG A 367 -15.16 14.22 0.66
C ARG A 367 -14.88 13.69 2.06
N SER A 368 -13.77 12.96 2.17
CA SER A 368 -13.16 12.44 3.42
C SER A 368 -12.62 13.56 4.33
N ASP A 369 -12.65 13.32 5.64
CA ASP A 369 -12.15 14.23 6.69
C ASP A 369 -10.62 14.20 6.76
N LEU A 370 -9.98 15.36 6.85
CA LEU A 370 -8.55 15.48 7.13
C LEU A 370 -8.32 15.59 8.63
N ILE A 371 -7.67 14.59 9.21
CA ILE A 371 -7.31 14.57 10.63
C ILE A 371 -5.86 14.98 10.76
N ILE A 372 -5.59 15.98 11.61
CA ILE A 372 -4.25 16.51 11.85
C ILE A 372 -3.98 16.39 13.34
N SER A 373 -2.92 15.68 13.73
CA SER A 373 -2.40 15.70 15.09
C SER A 373 -1.16 16.58 15.16
N TYR A 374 -1.07 17.41 16.20
CA TYR A 374 0.11 18.20 16.52
C TYR A 374 0.28 18.29 18.03
N GLY A 375 1.38 17.71 18.54
CA GLY A 375 1.56 17.53 19.98
C GLY A 375 0.43 16.69 20.60
N GLU A 376 -0.24 17.24 21.60
CA GLU A 376 -1.34 16.56 22.32
C GLU A 376 -2.73 16.82 21.70
N LYS A 377 -2.83 17.64 20.65
CA LYS A 377 -4.11 18.03 20.06
C LYS A 377 -4.36 17.37 18.71
N GLU A 378 -5.62 17.05 18.47
CA GLU A 378 -6.13 16.59 17.17
C GLU A 378 -7.10 17.64 16.63
N TYR A 379 -7.00 17.93 15.33
CA TYR A 379 -7.82 18.87 14.60
C TYR A 379 -8.56 18.12 13.50
N ILE A 380 -9.89 18.26 13.50
CA ILE A 380 -10.77 17.63 12.50
C ILE A 380 -11.16 18.70 11.48
N LEU A 381 -10.72 18.51 10.24
CA LEU A 381 -10.93 19.43 9.14
C LEU A 381 -11.69 18.75 8.00
N GLU A 382 -12.93 19.20 7.77
CA GLU A 382 -13.76 18.72 6.66
C GLU A 382 -13.66 19.68 5.48
N LEU A 383 -13.67 19.13 4.26
CA LEU A 383 -13.65 19.91 3.02
C LEU A 383 -14.96 19.69 2.27
N LYS A 384 -15.67 20.76 1.93
CA LYS A 384 -16.92 20.68 1.15
C LYS A 384 -16.82 21.53 -0.12
N VAL A 385 -17.61 21.17 -1.12
CA VAL A 385 -17.89 22.05 -2.28
C VAL A 385 -19.21 22.74 -2.03
N TRP A 386 -19.27 24.04 -2.29
CA TRP A 386 -20.50 24.81 -2.16
C TRP A 386 -21.50 24.43 -3.26
N TYR A 387 -22.62 23.80 -2.87
CA TYR A 387 -23.76 23.50 -3.76
C TYR A 387 -25.03 24.28 -3.40
N GLY A 388 -24.98 25.14 -2.38
CA GLY A 388 -26.10 25.91 -1.89
C GLY A 388 -26.25 25.83 -0.37
N GLU A 389 -27.10 26.70 0.18
CA GLU A 389 -27.26 26.89 1.63
C GLU A 389 -27.70 25.61 2.36
N LYS A 390 -28.69 24.90 1.81
CA LYS A 390 -29.16 23.63 2.39
C LYS A 390 -28.02 22.59 2.53
N TYR A 391 -27.22 22.41 1.47
CA TYR A 391 -26.11 21.45 1.46
C TYR A 391 -25.01 21.86 2.44
N HIS A 392 -24.83 23.17 2.63
CA HIS A 392 -23.89 23.72 3.60
C HIS A 392 -24.34 23.50 5.05
N GLU A 393 -25.62 23.73 5.36
CA GLU A 393 -26.19 23.42 6.68
C GLU A 393 -26.11 21.93 7.01
N GLU A 394 -26.43 21.06 6.04
CA GLU A 394 -26.27 19.60 6.19
C GLU A 394 -24.82 19.21 6.51
N GLY A 395 -23.85 19.82 5.81
CA GLY A 395 -22.42 19.60 6.07
C GLY A 395 -21.99 20.05 7.47
N LEU A 396 -22.47 21.20 7.96
CA LEU A 396 -22.17 21.67 9.32
C LEU A 396 -22.74 20.73 10.39
N GLU A 397 -23.95 20.22 10.19
CA GLU A 397 -24.62 19.27 11.08
C GLU A 397 -23.91 17.91 11.11
N GLN A 398 -23.40 17.46 9.97
CA GLN A 398 -22.58 16.26 9.84
C GLN A 398 -21.27 16.42 10.63
N LEU A 399 -20.52 17.51 10.40
CA LEU A 399 -19.29 17.79 11.11
C LEU A 399 -19.53 17.83 12.62
N ALA A 400 -20.56 18.53 13.09
CA ALA A 400 -20.89 18.60 14.51
C ALA A 400 -21.19 17.22 15.12
N THR A 401 -21.84 16.34 14.35
CA THR A 401 -22.10 14.95 14.75
C THR A 401 -20.81 14.14 14.82
N TYR A 402 -19.92 14.31 13.86
CA TYR A 402 -18.62 13.65 13.84
C TYR A 402 -17.73 14.11 15.02
N LEU A 403 -17.63 15.41 15.28
CA LEU A 403 -16.95 15.97 16.44
C LEU A 403 -17.50 15.39 17.76
N LYS A 404 -18.81 15.17 17.85
CA LYS A 404 -19.43 14.54 19.03
C LYS A 404 -18.96 13.11 19.21
N SER A 405 -18.90 12.31 18.16
CA SER A 405 -18.42 10.92 18.22
C SER A 405 -16.96 10.82 18.66
N ARG A 406 -16.14 11.84 18.34
CA ARG A 406 -14.73 11.95 18.72
C ARG A 406 -14.48 12.68 20.04
N GLY A 407 -15.53 13.11 20.73
CA GLY A 407 -15.40 13.90 21.97
C GLY A 407 -14.81 15.30 21.78
N GLN A 408 -14.66 15.77 20.54
CA GLN A 408 -14.08 17.07 20.20
C GLN A 408 -15.10 18.19 20.38
N LYS A 409 -14.66 19.36 20.87
CA LYS A 409 -15.51 20.56 21.02
C LYS A 409 -15.44 21.49 19.82
N GLU A 410 -14.31 21.45 19.11
CA GLU A 410 -14.00 22.35 18.02
C GLU A 410 -13.69 21.55 16.75
N GLY A 411 -14.07 22.10 15.60
CA GLY A 411 -13.77 21.54 14.28
C GLY A 411 -13.63 22.63 13.24
N TYR A 412 -13.20 22.23 12.05
CA TYR A 412 -12.80 23.16 11.01
C TYR A 412 -13.45 22.76 9.69
N LEU A 413 -13.94 23.74 8.94
CA LEU A 413 -14.64 23.52 7.68
C LEU A 413 -14.05 24.42 6.59
N ALA A 414 -13.53 23.83 5.52
CA ALA A 414 -13.08 24.54 4.33
C ALA A 414 -14.09 24.30 3.20
N VAL A 415 -14.83 25.35 2.83
CA VAL A 415 -15.88 25.28 1.82
C VAL A 415 -15.40 25.94 0.54
N PHE A 416 -15.22 25.16 -0.51
CA PHE A 416 -14.81 25.67 -1.82
C PHE A 416 -16.03 26.17 -2.60
N ASN A 417 -16.11 27.48 -2.80
CA ASN A 417 -17.14 28.12 -3.59
C ASN A 417 -16.59 28.48 -4.98
N PHE A 418 -17.23 27.97 -6.04
CA PHE A 418 -16.81 28.23 -7.42
C PHE A 418 -17.74 29.22 -8.14
N ASN A 419 -18.66 29.87 -7.41
CA ASN A 419 -19.53 30.88 -7.98
C ASN A 419 -18.75 32.12 -8.41
N LYS A 420 -19.11 32.71 -9.56
CA LYS A 420 -18.44 33.91 -10.12
C LYS A 420 -18.48 35.14 -9.21
N LYS A 421 -19.46 35.22 -8.30
CA LYS A 421 -19.62 36.31 -7.33
C LYS A 421 -19.40 35.83 -5.89
N LYS A 422 -18.44 34.92 -5.70
CA LYS A 422 -18.12 34.43 -4.35
C LYS A 422 -17.48 35.52 -3.51
N GLU A 423 -17.78 35.49 -2.22
CA GLU A 423 -17.09 36.28 -1.22
C GLU A 423 -16.25 35.33 -0.36
N PHE A 424 -14.98 35.70 -0.15
CA PHE A 424 -14.11 35.02 0.80
C PHE A 424 -14.50 35.47 2.20
N THR A 425 -15.09 34.56 2.98
CA THR A 425 -15.56 34.86 4.34
C THR A 425 -15.02 33.83 5.33
N SER A 426 -14.94 34.21 6.59
CA SER A 426 -14.55 33.30 7.67
C SER A 426 -15.33 33.64 8.93
N ALA A 427 -15.79 32.61 9.65
CA ALA A 427 -16.58 32.80 10.86
C ALA A 427 -16.52 31.58 11.78
N TRP A 428 -16.68 31.84 13.08
CA TRP A 428 -17.04 30.81 14.04
C TRP A 428 -18.55 30.60 14.03
N ARG A 429 -18.98 29.35 13.93
CA ARG A 429 -20.39 28.94 14.06
C ARG A 429 -20.57 28.00 15.24
N GLU A 430 -21.70 28.14 15.92
CA GLU A 430 -22.14 27.19 16.94
C GLU A 430 -23.19 26.27 16.34
N VAL A 431 -22.92 24.96 16.36
CA VAL A 431 -23.79 23.93 15.78
C VAL A 431 -23.83 22.76 16.75
N ARG A 432 -25.03 22.42 17.26
CA ARG A 432 -25.24 21.35 18.26
C ARG A 432 -24.27 21.39 19.46
N GLY A 433 -23.92 22.58 19.94
CA GLY A 433 -22.99 22.78 21.05
C GLY A 433 -21.50 22.50 20.71
N LYS A 434 -21.17 22.43 19.42
CA LYS A 434 -19.81 22.41 18.88
C LYS A 434 -19.49 23.76 18.26
N ARG A 435 -18.20 24.14 18.29
CA ARG A 435 -17.71 25.36 17.64
C ARG A 435 -16.99 24.97 16.36
N ILE A 436 -17.49 25.43 15.21
CA ILE A 436 -16.89 25.15 13.91
C ILE A 436 -16.32 26.44 13.34
N PHE A 437 -15.04 26.45 12.99
CA PHE A 437 -14.44 27.55 12.25
C PHE A 437 -14.53 27.26 10.75
N GLU A 438 -15.31 28.06 10.04
CA GLU A 438 -15.54 27.92 8.61
C GLU A 438 -14.71 28.96 7.83
N VAL A 439 -14.13 28.54 6.71
CA VAL A 439 -13.60 29.43 5.67
C VAL A 439 -14.25 29.13 4.31
N MET A 440 -14.75 30.18 3.65
CA MET A 440 -15.28 30.12 2.28
C MET A 440 -14.16 30.49 1.29
N LEU A 441 -13.80 29.55 0.41
CA LEU A 441 -12.66 29.61 -0.52
C LEU A 441 -13.06 29.85 -1.97
#